data_AF-A0A6N2CGG7-F1
#
_entry.id   AF-A0A6N2CGG7-F1
#
_cell.length_a   1.000
_cell.length_b   1.000
_cell.length_c   1.000
_cell.angle_alpha   90.00
_cell.angle_beta   90.00
_cell.angle_gamma   90.00
#
_symmetry.space_group_name_H-M   'P 1'
#
loop_
_entity.id
_entity.type
_entity.pdbx_description
1 polymer ?
#
loop_
_entity_poly.entity_id
_entity_poly.type
_entity_poly.pdbx_seq_one_letter_code
_entity_poly.pdbx_strand_id
1 'polypeptide(L)'
;MSVTSTGKYNAAEWDYIRERFTDSALKETELAILAQNAGFAWPFKGAGETPEKYIQYDFEDLQTVPGLVGKKKRVEKLMDILTETLAFDDPFSDLAHSLEAESEEDHTFQRILTKFSIDHDYPVELLHFDAAVQALIEREGIRTLIELVYFGQKTAPSDLESKDLKDFLNGLAHKDEVSIAKHIPFRPVVGGLHFVEAIGLIAETLSREAQVYLLSQTGTQLRTWEETIFEQVDADAVAADLKTASRKVLAAKAWFKQEAEELEQTFRVQGAPERLFIALNDSDRERLGLALAKHALGYLEDKKSGLLGKFFGR
;
A
#
# COMPACT_ATOMS: atom_id res chain seq x y z
N MET A 1 10.26 -22.21 -31.37
CA MET A 1 11.09 -23.04 -30.47
C MET A 1 10.16 -23.66 -29.46
N SER A 2 10.25 -24.97 -29.23
CA SER A 2 9.26 -25.75 -28.52
C SER A 2 9.35 -25.51 -27.01
N VAL A 3 8.27 -25.03 -26.40
CA VAL A 3 8.16 -24.87 -24.94
C VAL A 3 7.99 -26.26 -24.33
N THR A 4 9.07 -26.83 -23.80
CA THR A 4 9.08 -28.10 -23.05
C THR A 4 8.58 -27.87 -21.62
N SER A 5 7.29 -27.53 -21.48
CA SER A 5 6.59 -27.49 -20.20
C SER A 5 6.27 -28.91 -19.72
N THR A 6 6.91 -29.38 -18.66
CA THR A 6 6.46 -30.59 -17.94
C THR A 6 6.68 -30.55 -16.42
N GLY A 7 6.47 -29.38 -15.79
CA GLY A 7 6.53 -29.17 -14.34
C GLY A 7 6.06 -27.78 -13.92
N LYS A 8 6.09 -27.49 -12.60
CA LYS A 8 5.81 -26.14 -12.03
C LYS A 8 6.65 -25.04 -12.69
N TYR A 9 7.85 -25.39 -13.16
CA TYR A 9 8.82 -24.48 -13.74
C TYR A 9 9.19 -24.85 -15.19
N ASN A 10 9.72 -23.87 -15.92
CA ASN A 10 10.20 -23.97 -17.29
C ASN A 10 11.66 -23.51 -17.45
N ALA A 11 12.21 -23.63 -18.66
CA ALA A 11 13.61 -23.31 -18.95
C ALA A 11 13.97 -21.84 -18.73
N ALA A 12 13.07 -20.90 -19.05
CA ALA A 12 13.33 -19.47 -18.86
C ALA A 12 13.39 -19.10 -17.37
N GLU A 13 12.51 -19.67 -16.55
CA GLU A 13 12.55 -19.48 -15.09
C GLU A 13 13.84 -20.05 -14.48
N TRP A 14 14.37 -21.13 -15.05
CA TRP A 14 15.66 -21.68 -14.62
C TRP A 14 16.84 -20.79 -15.01
N ASP A 15 16.89 -20.32 -16.25
CA ASP A 15 17.96 -19.42 -16.71
C ASP A 15 17.99 -18.12 -15.90
N TYR A 16 16.83 -17.60 -15.52
CA TYR A 16 16.71 -16.48 -14.61
C TYR A 16 17.38 -16.75 -13.24
N ILE A 17 17.03 -17.86 -12.59
CA ILE A 17 17.60 -18.24 -11.30
C ILE A 17 19.13 -18.41 -11.42
N ARG A 18 19.61 -19.01 -12.51
CA ARG A 18 21.05 -19.23 -12.76
C ARG A 18 21.83 -17.93 -12.83
N GLU A 19 21.33 -16.96 -13.58
CA GLU A 19 21.98 -15.66 -13.75
C GLU A 19 22.14 -14.94 -12.41
N ARG A 20 21.07 -14.87 -11.61
CA ARG A 20 21.10 -14.20 -10.30
C ARG A 20 22.02 -14.88 -9.30
N PHE A 21 22.06 -16.21 -9.30
CA PHE A 21 22.98 -16.95 -8.45
C PHE A 21 24.43 -16.95 -8.95
N THR A 22 24.71 -16.59 -10.21
CA THR A 22 26.09 -16.54 -10.71
C THR A 22 26.94 -15.51 -9.96
N ASP A 23 26.34 -14.36 -9.63
CA ASP A 23 27.01 -13.28 -8.91
C ASP A 23 26.57 -13.13 -7.43
N SER A 24 25.63 -13.98 -6.97
CA SER A 24 25.16 -13.94 -5.58
C SER A 24 26.24 -14.38 -4.59
N ALA A 25 26.31 -13.70 -3.45
CA ALA A 25 27.12 -14.11 -2.30
C ALA A 25 26.68 -15.48 -1.71
N LEU A 26 25.46 -15.94 -2.03
CA LEU A 26 24.88 -17.18 -1.51
C LEU A 26 25.17 -18.41 -2.39
N LYS A 27 25.83 -18.25 -3.53
CA LYS A 27 26.06 -19.35 -4.49
C LYS A 27 26.92 -20.50 -3.98
N GLU A 28 27.79 -20.22 -3.00
CA GLU A 28 28.64 -21.19 -2.31
C GLU A 28 28.02 -21.67 -0.98
N THR A 29 26.86 -21.16 -0.59
CA THR A 29 26.19 -21.58 0.65
C THR A 29 25.55 -22.96 0.45
N GLU A 30 25.64 -23.82 1.46
CA GLU A 30 25.04 -25.16 1.39
C GLU A 30 23.52 -25.08 1.16
N LEU A 31 23.02 -25.81 0.17
CA LEU A 31 21.59 -25.90 -0.17
C LEU A 31 20.74 -26.40 1.00
N ALA A 32 21.31 -27.20 1.90
CA ALA A 32 20.61 -27.63 3.11
C ALA A 32 20.30 -26.45 4.05
N ILE A 33 21.22 -25.49 4.17
CA ILE A 33 21.05 -24.27 4.97
C ILE A 33 20.04 -23.35 4.29
N LEU A 34 20.20 -23.11 2.98
CA LEU A 34 19.26 -22.31 2.20
C LEU A 34 17.84 -22.89 2.25
N ALA A 35 17.72 -24.21 2.08
CA ALA A 35 16.44 -24.90 2.18
C ALA A 35 15.81 -24.73 3.56
N GLN A 36 16.57 -24.87 4.63
CA GLN A 36 16.06 -24.69 5.99
C GLN A 36 15.50 -23.28 6.19
N ASN A 37 16.22 -22.25 5.72
CA ASN A 37 15.77 -20.86 5.81
C ASN A 37 14.49 -20.62 4.99
N ALA A 38 14.35 -21.29 3.85
CA ALA A 38 13.18 -21.26 2.98
C ALA A 38 12.03 -22.20 3.42
N GLY A 39 12.10 -22.82 4.62
CA GLY A 39 11.05 -23.73 5.11
C GLY A 39 10.99 -25.09 4.37
N PHE A 40 12.08 -25.47 3.73
CA PHE A 40 12.22 -26.66 2.90
C PHE A 40 13.28 -27.63 3.44
N ALA A 41 13.27 -28.86 2.93
CA ALA A 41 14.29 -29.87 3.21
C ALA A 41 14.97 -30.31 1.91
N TRP A 42 16.30 -30.26 1.88
CA TRP A 42 17.11 -30.76 0.78
C TRP A 42 17.63 -32.17 1.07
N PRO A 43 17.48 -33.15 0.15
CA PRO A 43 17.78 -34.56 0.43
C PRO A 43 19.27 -34.91 0.38
N PHE A 44 20.13 -34.03 -0.15
CA PHE A 44 21.57 -34.26 -0.25
C PHE A 44 22.30 -33.51 0.86
N LYS A 45 23.39 -34.12 1.37
CA LYS A 45 24.21 -33.58 2.44
C LYS A 45 25.65 -33.46 1.98
N GLY A 46 26.34 -32.40 2.41
CA GLY A 46 27.76 -32.20 2.20
C GLY A 46 28.06 -30.80 1.67
N ALA A 47 29.27 -30.32 1.97
CA ALA A 47 29.71 -28.97 1.63
C ALA A 47 29.74 -28.65 0.13
N GLY A 48 29.70 -29.67 -0.75
CA GLY A 48 29.62 -29.49 -2.20
C GLY A 48 28.20 -29.42 -2.76
N GLU A 49 27.17 -29.52 -1.92
CA GLU A 49 25.77 -29.36 -2.33
C GLU A 49 25.38 -27.88 -2.23
N THR A 50 25.86 -27.07 -3.16
CA THR A 50 25.64 -25.61 -3.22
C THR A 50 24.90 -25.21 -4.50
N PRO A 51 24.29 -24.01 -4.59
CA PRO A 51 23.70 -23.51 -5.84
C PRO A 51 24.69 -23.56 -7.02
N GLU A 52 25.96 -23.20 -6.80
CA GLU A 52 27.03 -23.21 -7.81
C GLU A 52 27.11 -24.54 -8.58
N LYS A 53 26.96 -25.67 -7.88
CA LYS A 53 26.97 -27.00 -8.49
C LYS A 53 25.87 -27.18 -9.54
N TYR A 54 24.71 -26.55 -9.37
CA TYR A 54 23.54 -26.78 -10.21
C TYR A 54 23.39 -25.71 -11.29
N ILE A 55 23.68 -24.44 -10.99
CA ILE A 55 23.47 -23.33 -11.93
C ILE A 55 24.37 -23.38 -13.17
N GLN A 56 25.40 -24.22 -13.18
CA GLN A 56 26.23 -24.47 -14.36
C GLN A 56 25.50 -25.24 -15.48
N TYR A 57 24.39 -25.94 -15.17
CA TYR A 57 23.61 -26.71 -16.13
C TYR A 57 22.41 -25.92 -16.65
N ASP A 58 22.10 -26.02 -17.94
CA ASP A 58 20.82 -25.54 -18.47
C ASP A 58 19.65 -26.42 -18.00
N PHE A 59 18.42 -26.05 -18.34
CA PHE A 59 17.23 -26.73 -17.80
C PHE A 59 17.09 -28.19 -18.29
N GLU A 60 17.58 -28.49 -19.48
CA GLU A 60 17.56 -29.85 -20.03
C GLU A 60 18.64 -30.70 -19.37
N ASP A 61 19.85 -30.15 -19.24
CA ASP A 61 21.01 -30.79 -18.63
C ASP A 61 20.89 -30.93 -17.11
N LEU A 62 20.14 -30.06 -16.44
CA LEU A 62 19.87 -30.16 -15.00
C LEU A 62 19.22 -31.50 -14.64
N GLN A 63 18.40 -32.03 -15.54
CA GLN A 63 17.76 -33.34 -15.39
C GLN A 63 18.74 -34.51 -15.54
N THR A 64 19.98 -34.25 -15.96
CA THR A 64 21.04 -35.26 -16.09
C THR A 64 21.97 -35.29 -14.88
N VAL A 65 21.86 -34.30 -13.97
CA VAL A 65 22.71 -34.21 -12.78
C VAL A 65 22.48 -35.40 -11.83
N PRO A 66 23.55 -36.06 -11.36
CA PRO A 66 23.43 -37.16 -10.40
C PRO A 66 22.57 -36.79 -9.19
N GLY A 67 21.51 -37.56 -8.94
CA GLY A 67 20.53 -37.30 -7.88
C GLY A 67 19.24 -36.60 -8.34
N LEU A 68 19.26 -35.89 -9.47
CA LEU A 68 18.10 -35.27 -10.11
C LEU A 68 17.54 -36.07 -11.29
N VAL A 69 18.33 -37.01 -11.84
CA VAL A 69 17.93 -37.88 -12.97
C VAL A 69 16.58 -38.54 -12.78
N GLY A 70 15.64 -38.18 -13.66
CA GLY A 70 14.26 -38.70 -13.65
C GLY A 70 13.42 -38.29 -12.42
N LYS A 71 13.90 -37.34 -11.60
CA LYS A 71 13.26 -36.89 -10.36
C LYS A 71 12.77 -35.45 -10.49
N LYS A 72 11.75 -35.22 -11.33
CA LYS A 72 11.14 -33.90 -11.58
C LYS A 72 10.84 -33.09 -10.31
N LYS A 73 10.24 -33.71 -9.29
CA LYS A 73 9.94 -33.07 -8.00
C LYS A 73 11.17 -32.53 -7.27
N ARG A 74 12.35 -33.11 -7.48
CA ARG A 74 13.60 -32.63 -6.87
C ARG A 74 14.16 -31.42 -7.62
N VAL A 75 13.98 -31.37 -8.93
CA VAL A 75 14.28 -30.19 -9.75
C VAL A 75 13.38 -29.03 -9.34
N GLU A 76 12.07 -29.29 -9.24
CA GLU A 76 11.11 -28.28 -8.73
C GLU A 76 11.49 -27.81 -7.33
N LYS A 77 11.87 -28.74 -6.43
CA LYS A 77 12.30 -28.39 -5.08
C LYS A 77 13.56 -27.53 -5.04
N LEU A 78 14.53 -27.81 -5.92
CA LEU A 78 15.73 -27.00 -6.06
C LEU A 78 15.36 -25.58 -6.45
N MET A 79 14.52 -25.44 -7.47
CA MET A 79 14.04 -24.14 -7.95
C MET A 79 13.22 -23.41 -6.88
N ASP A 80 12.37 -24.11 -6.11
CA ASP A 80 11.64 -23.53 -4.98
C ASP A 80 12.59 -22.91 -3.94
N ILE A 81 13.64 -23.65 -3.55
CA ILE A 81 14.61 -23.19 -2.54
C ILE A 81 15.34 -21.95 -3.04
N LEU A 82 15.82 -21.98 -4.28
CA LEU A 82 16.59 -20.87 -4.85
C LEU A 82 15.71 -19.63 -5.07
N THR A 83 14.46 -19.80 -5.52
CA THR A 83 13.50 -18.70 -5.68
C THR A 83 13.20 -18.04 -4.33
N GLU A 84 12.86 -18.83 -3.31
CA GLU A 84 12.56 -18.29 -1.96
C GLU A 84 13.80 -17.63 -1.33
N THR A 85 14.99 -18.17 -1.61
CA THR A 85 16.25 -17.57 -1.15
C THR A 85 16.49 -16.21 -1.81
N LEU A 86 16.24 -16.09 -3.13
CA LEU A 86 16.34 -14.80 -3.84
C LEU A 86 15.29 -13.81 -3.35
N ALA A 87 14.06 -14.25 -3.09
CA ALA A 87 13.01 -13.39 -2.54
C ALA A 87 13.37 -12.82 -1.15
N PHE A 88 14.22 -13.51 -0.39
CA PHE A 88 14.71 -13.03 0.89
C PHE A 88 15.92 -12.07 0.76
N ASP A 89 16.80 -12.30 -0.21
CA ASP A 89 18.05 -11.54 -0.43
C ASP A 89 17.81 -10.26 -1.26
N ASP A 90 16.94 -10.34 -2.27
CA ASP A 90 16.49 -9.23 -3.11
C ASP A 90 14.97 -9.36 -3.33
N PRO A 91 14.14 -8.85 -2.40
CA PRO A 91 12.67 -8.97 -2.46
C PRO A 91 12.04 -8.25 -3.67
N PHE A 92 12.83 -7.53 -4.47
CA PHE A 92 12.42 -6.84 -5.68
C PHE A 92 12.91 -7.53 -6.98
N SER A 93 13.69 -8.60 -6.87
CA SER A 93 14.27 -9.35 -7.99
C SER A 93 13.22 -9.85 -8.98
N ASP A 94 12.11 -10.40 -8.46
CA ASP A 94 10.98 -10.91 -9.26
C ASP A 94 10.26 -9.77 -10.00
N LEU A 95 10.27 -8.55 -9.44
CA LEU A 95 9.69 -7.38 -10.08
C LEU A 95 10.53 -6.94 -11.29
N ALA A 96 11.85 -7.15 -11.27
CA ALA A 96 12.77 -6.77 -12.35
C ALA A 96 12.75 -7.75 -13.55
N HIS A 97 12.47 -9.03 -13.34
CA HIS A 97 12.41 -10.03 -14.44
C HIS A 97 11.02 -10.23 -15.03
N SER A 98 9.98 -9.81 -14.32
CA SER A 98 8.67 -9.54 -14.92
C SER A 98 8.73 -8.45 -16.02
N LEU A 99 9.82 -7.66 -16.08
CA LEU A 99 10.00 -6.55 -17.04
C LEU A 99 10.70 -6.94 -18.34
N GLU A 100 11.44 -8.06 -18.40
CA GLU A 100 12.24 -8.42 -19.59
C GLU A 100 11.57 -9.47 -20.49
N ALA A 101 10.55 -10.17 -20.00
CA ALA A 101 9.81 -11.19 -20.75
C ALA A 101 8.31 -10.89 -20.82
N GLU A 102 7.92 -9.74 -21.38
CA GLU A 102 6.74 -9.60 -22.25
C GLU A 102 6.50 -8.12 -22.59
N SER A 103 6.59 -7.81 -23.88
CA SER A 103 6.11 -6.56 -24.44
C SER A 103 4.57 -6.58 -24.53
N GLU A 104 3.89 -6.28 -23.44
CA GLU A 104 2.50 -5.83 -23.36
C GLU A 104 2.34 -5.21 -21.96
N GLU A 105 1.69 -4.06 -21.83
CA GLU A 105 1.54 -3.33 -20.57
C GLU A 105 1.19 -4.30 -19.42
N ASP A 106 2.05 -4.42 -18.40
CA ASP A 106 1.87 -5.37 -17.32
C ASP A 106 0.57 -5.08 -16.55
N HIS A 107 -0.50 -5.77 -16.96
CA HIS A 107 -1.84 -5.68 -16.37
C HIS A 107 -1.90 -6.32 -14.97
N THR A 108 -0.79 -6.77 -14.39
CA THR A 108 -0.77 -7.39 -13.06
C THR A 108 -1.32 -6.45 -12.00
N PHE A 109 -0.91 -5.19 -11.98
CA PHE A 109 -1.44 -4.24 -10.99
C PHE A 109 -2.88 -3.84 -11.28
N GLN A 110 -3.28 -3.72 -12.55
CA GLN A 110 -4.70 -3.55 -12.90
C GLN A 110 -5.55 -4.70 -12.37
N ARG A 111 -5.10 -5.95 -12.56
CA ARG A 111 -5.77 -7.14 -12.04
C ARG A 111 -5.82 -7.14 -10.50
N ILE A 112 -4.76 -6.69 -9.84
CA ILE A 112 -4.71 -6.55 -8.37
C ILE A 112 -5.72 -5.51 -7.90
N LEU A 113 -5.71 -4.30 -8.46
CA LEU A 113 -6.64 -3.22 -8.12
C LEU A 113 -8.09 -3.66 -8.36
N THR A 114 -8.38 -4.27 -9.51
CA THR A 114 -9.70 -4.84 -9.83
C THR A 114 -10.11 -5.91 -8.82
N LYS A 115 -9.19 -6.81 -8.42
CA LYS A 115 -9.47 -7.83 -7.40
C LYS A 115 -9.83 -7.23 -6.06
N PHE A 116 -9.20 -6.11 -5.69
CA PHE A 116 -9.50 -5.35 -4.48
C PHE A 116 -10.69 -4.41 -4.63
N SER A 117 -11.36 -4.37 -5.79
CA SER A 117 -12.43 -3.40 -6.11
C SER A 117 -11.97 -1.94 -5.96
N ILE A 118 -10.68 -1.67 -6.16
CA ILE A 118 -10.11 -0.32 -6.14
C ILE A 118 -10.31 0.31 -7.52
N ASP A 119 -10.92 1.48 -7.55
CA ASP A 119 -11.11 2.23 -8.79
C ASP A 119 -9.75 2.74 -9.32
N HIS A 120 -9.46 2.41 -10.57
CA HIS A 120 -8.21 2.78 -11.25
C HIS A 120 -8.11 4.29 -11.47
N ASP A 121 -9.24 4.95 -11.66
CA ASP A 121 -9.34 6.37 -11.97
C ASP A 121 -9.37 7.24 -10.70
N TYR A 122 -9.20 6.63 -9.52
CA TYR A 122 -9.17 7.37 -8.27
C TYR A 122 -8.11 8.50 -8.32
N PRO A 123 -8.50 9.76 -8.05
CA PRO A 123 -7.66 10.90 -8.39
C PRO A 123 -6.47 11.04 -7.43
N VAL A 124 -5.30 11.34 -8.00
CA VAL A 124 -4.05 11.39 -7.24
C VAL A 124 -4.01 12.46 -6.14
N GLU A 125 -4.74 13.55 -6.34
CA GLU A 125 -4.90 14.63 -5.36
C GLU A 125 -5.59 14.19 -4.06
N LEU A 126 -6.28 13.05 -4.08
CA LEU A 126 -6.92 12.44 -2.91
C LEU A 126 -6.11 11.28 -2.31
N LEU A 127 -4.93 10.99 -2.86
CA LEU A 127 -3.98 10.02 -2.29
C LEU A 127 -3.19 10.64 -1.13
N HIS A 128 -2.81 9.80 -0.18
CA HIS A 128 -2.08 10.19 1.02
C HIS A 128 -0.63 9.71 0.93
N PHE A 129 0.22 10.58 0.38
CA PHE A 129 1.65 10.37 0.26
C PHE A 129 2.43 11.57 0.81
N ASP A 130 3.69 11.34 1.15
CA ASP A 130 4.65 12.40 1.48
C ASP A 130 4.77 13.49 0.40
N ALA A 131 5.37 14.62 0.77
CA ALA A 131 5.56 15.76 -0.11
C ALA A 131 6.46 15.45 -1.34
N ALA A 132 7.35 14.46 -1.25
CA ALA A 132 8.23 14.09 -2.34
C ALA A 132 7.44 13.39 -3.47
N VAL A 133 6.53 12.49 -3.13
CA VAL A 133 5.62 11.86 -4.11
C VAL A 133 4.67 12.88 -4.72
N GLN A 134 4.15 13.82 -3.92
CA GLN A 134 3.27 14.88 -4.45
C GLN A 134 4.00 15.75 -5.48
N ALA A 135 5.24 16.17 -5.18
CA ALA A 135 6.06 16.92 -6.13
C ALA A 135 6.38 16.11 -7.40
N LEU A 136 6.56 14.80 -7.27
CA LEU A 136 6.74 13.90 -8.41
C LEU A 136 5.48 13.81 -9.27
N ILE A 137 4.31 13.62 -8.65
CA ILE A 137 3.01 13.54 -9.33
C ILE A 137 2.78 14.82 -10.16
N GLU A 138 3.04 15.98 -9.57
CA GLU A 138 2.93 17.26 -10.24
C GLU A 138 3.91 17.40 -11.42
N ARG A 139 5.17 17.01 -11.22
CA ARG A 139 6.23 17.10 -12.25
C ARG A 139 5.94 16.22 -13.46
N GLU A 140 5.48 15.00 -13.22
CA GLU A 140 5.22 13.99 -14.25
C GLU A 140 3.81 14.11 -14.86
N GLY A 141 2.95 14.98 -14.29
CA GLY A 141 1.60 15.22 -14.79
C GLY A 141 0.65 14.04 -14.60
N ILE A 142 0.90 13.21 -13.58
CA ILE A 142 0.10 12.04 -13.20
C ILE A 142 -1.23 12.53 -12.61
N ARG A 143 -2.34 11.89 -12.96
CA ARG A 143 -3.71 12.30 -12.56
C ARG A 143 -4.50 11.21 -11.88
N THR A 144 -4.27 9.96 -12.23
CA THR A 144 -5.02 8.81 -11.69
C THR A 144 -4.13 7.85 -10.91
N LEU A 145 -4.75 7.05 -10.04
CA LEU A 145 -4.06 6.02 -9.29
C LEU A 145 -3.33 5.03 -10.21
N ILE A 146 -3.96 4.60 -11.30
CA ILE A 146 -3.32 3.66 -12.23
C ILE A 146 -2.10 4.26 -12.93
N GLU A 147 -2.15 5.55 -13.29
CA GLU A 147 -0.99 6.26 -13.86
C GLU A 147 0.15 6.34 -12.85
N LEU A 148 -0.13 6.57 -11.56
CA LEU A 148 0.89 6.58 -10.50
C LEU A 148 1.53 5.20 -10.34
N VAL A 149 0.72 4.13 -10.39
CA VAL A 149 1.22 2.76 -10.32
C VAL A 149 2.12 2.45 -11.51
N TYR A 150 1.69 2.80 -12.73
CA TYR A 150 2.49 2.62 -13.94
C TYR A 150 3.78 3.43 -13.94
N PHE A 151 3.76 4.64 -13.41
CA PHE A 151 4.96 5.43 -13.20
C PHE A 151 5.92 4.69 -12.24
N GLY A 152 5.39 4.22 -11.11
CA GLY A 152 6.16 3.48 -10.11
C GLY A 152 6.79 2.20 -10.66
N GLN A 153 6.08 1.46 -11.52
CA GLN A 153 6.58 0.25 -12.17
C GLN A 153 7.72 0.52 -13.16
N LYS A 154 7.63 1.61 -13.92
CA LYS A 154 8.64 1.97 -14.94
C LYS A 154 9.90 2.58 -14.34
N THR A 155 9.84 3.00 -13.08
CA THR A 155 10.94 3.63 -12.37
C THR A 155 11.73 2.56 -11.62
N ALA A 156 13.05 2.52 -11.80
CA ALA A 156 13.88 1.58 -11.07
C ALA A 156 13.73 1.82 -9.55
N PRO A 157 13.69 0.78 -8.70
CA PRO A 157 13.58 0.93 -7.26
C PRO A 157 14.68 1.80 -6.63
N SER A 158 15.87 1.86 -7.22
CA SER A 158 16.97 2.76 -6.82
C SER A 158 16.65 4.24 -7.04
N ASP A 159 15.83 4.52 -8.04
CA ASP A 159 15.54 5.87 -8.55
C ASP A 159 14.24 6.43 -7.95
N LEU A 160 13.44 5.55 -7.32
CA LEU A 160 12.33 5.95 -6.47
C LEU A 160 12.88 6.55 -5.17
N GLU A 161 13.01 7.87 -5.14
CA GLU A 161 13.49 8.60 -3.95
C GLU A 161 12.50 8.58 -2.77
N SER A 162 11.23 8.21 -2.99
CA SER A 162 10.22 8.12 -1.93
C SER A 162 10.05 6.71 -1.37
N LYS A 163 10.09 6.63 -0.04
CA LYS A 163 9.76 5.42 0.71
C LYS A 163 8.26 5.12 0.67
N ASP A 164 7.38 6.11 0.75
CA ASP A 164 5.93 5.90 0.79
C ASP A 164 5.40 5.29 -0.51
N LEU A 165 5.89 5.76 -1.67
CA LEU A 165 5.49 5.16 -2.95
C LEU A 165 5.95 3.70 -3.06
N LYS A 166 7.17 3.39 -2.58
CA LYS A 166 7.66 2.01 -2.52
C LYS A 166 6.79 1.14 -1.60
N ASP A 167 6.50 1.63 -0.39
CA ASP A 167 5.67 0.94 0.60
C ASP A 167 4.27 0.65 0.03
N PHE A 168 3.69 1.59 -0.71
CA PHE A 168 2.39 1.40 -1.39
C PHE A 168 2.43 0.35 -2.50
N LEU A 169 3.41 0.42 -3.40
CA LEU A 169 3.55 -0.54 -4.51
C LEU A 169 3.81 -1.95 -3.99
N ASN A 170 4.62 -2.07 -2.93
CA ASN A 170 4.84 -3.34 -2.22
C ASN A 170 3.55 -3.86 -1.59
N GLY A 171 2.76 -2.96 -0.98
CA GLY A 171 1.44 -3.29 -0.47
C GLY A 171 0.55 -3.93 -1.52
N LEU A 172 0.49 -3.34 -2.72
CA LEU A 172 -0.26 -3.89 -3.85
C LEU A 172 0.30 -5.24 -4.31
N ALA A 173 1.61 -5.34 -4.55
CA ALA A 173 2.26 -6.56 -5.04
C ALA A 173 2.05 -7.76 -4.10
N HIS A 174 2.18 -7.54 -2.79
CA HIS A 174 2.06 -8.59 -1.78
C HIS A 174 0.67 -8.73 -1.19
N LYS A 175 -0.31 -7.97 -1.69
CA LYS A 175 -1.70 -7.95 -1.17
C LYS A 175 -1.76 -7.62 0.33
N ASP A 176 -0.83 -6.78 0.78
CA ASP A 176 -0.84 -6.25 2.14
C ASP A 176 -1.80 -5.06 2.21
N GLU A 177 -3.04 -5.41 2.55
CA GLU A 177 -4.16 -4.49 2.74
C GLU A 177 -3.88 -3.39 3.76
N VAL A 178 -3.07 -3.67 4.79
CA VAL A 178 -2.73 -2.69 5.83
C VAL A 178 -1.83 -1.61 5.25
N SER A 179 -0.84 -2.00 4.45
CA SER A 179 0.04 -1.03 3.78
C SER A 179 -0.69 -0.25 2.68
N ILE A 180 -1.60 -0.88 1.93
CA ILE A 180 -2.46 -0.19 0.96
C ILE A 180 -3.30 0.90 1.65
N ALA A 181 -3.96 0.55 2.77
CA ALA A 181 -4.88 1.44 3.50
C ALA A 181 -4.21 2.67 4.13
N LYS A 182 -2.87 2.75 4.18
CA LYS A 182 -2.14 3.95 4.63
C LYS A 182 -2.19 5.09 3.60
N HIS A 183 -2.35 4.75 2.32
CA HIS A 183 -2.16 5.70 1.23
C HIS A 183 -3.46 6.02 0.48
N ILE A 184 -4.43 5.11 0.51
CA ILE A 184 -5.72 5.24 -0.17
C ILE A 184 -6.86 4.87 0.78
N PRO A 185 -8.10 5.36 0.56
CA PRO A 185 -9.23 5.11 1.45
C PRO A 185 -9.82 3.70 1.30
N PHE A 186 -8.94 2.70 1.37
CA PHE A 186 -9.25 1.29 1.19
C PHE A 186 -9.66 0.67 2.52
N ARG A 187 -10.70 -0.16 2.50
CA ARG A 187 -11.15 -0.91 3.69
C ARG A 187 -10.62 -2.34 3.67
N PRO A 188 -9.73 -2.72 4.60
CA PRO A 188 -9.26 -4.10 4.71
C PRO A 188 -10.42 -5.10 4.87
N VAL A 189 -10.26 -6.30 4.36
CA VAL A 189 -11.18 -7.45 4.33
C VAL A 189 -12.44 -7.23 3.48
N VAL A 190 -13.03 -6.03 3.51
CA VAL A 190 -14.21 -5.68 2.71
C VAL A 190 -13.81 -5.36 1.27
N GLY A 191 -12.66 -4.73 1.07
CA GLY A 191 -12.23 -4.22 -0.22
C GLY A 191 -12.93 -2.92 -0.61
N GLY A 192 -12.47 -2.33 -1.71
CA GLY A 192 -13.00 -1.09 -2.26
C GLY A 192 -12.55 0.17 -1.54
N LEU A 193 -12.83 1.30 -2.17
CA LEU A 193 -12.60 2.63 -1.63
C LEU A 193 -13.87 3.16 -0.96
N HIS A 194 -13.75 3.78 0.21
CA HIS A 194 -14.90 4.23 1.01
C HIS A 194 -14.72 5.67 1.51
N PHE A 195 -15.82 6.42 1.57
CA PHE A 195 -15.77 7.84 1.94
C PHE A 195 -15.27 8.06 3.37
N VAL A 196 -15.74 7.25 4.31
CA VAL A 196 -15.34 7.34 5.72
C VAL A 196 -13.83 7.11 5.89
N GLU A 197 -13.25 6.18 5.15
CA GLU A 197 -11.80 5.91 5.15
C GLU A 197 -11.03 7.13 4.63
N ALA A 198 -11.55 7.80 3.59
CA ALA A 198 -10.95 9.03 3.06
C ALA A 198 -10.95 10.15 4.09
N ILE A 199 -12.06 10.34 4.81
CA ILE A 199 -12.13 11.32 5.90
C ILE A 199 -11.14 10.96 7.01
N GLY A 200 -11.04 9.68 7.37
CA GLY A 200 -10.09 9.19 8.37
C GLY A 200 -8.63 9.52 8.00
N LEU A 201 -8.22 9.23 6.76
CA LEU A 201 -6.88 9.54 6.27
C LEU A 201 -6.61 11.05 6.23
N ILE A 202 -7.57 11.86 5.79
CA ILE A 202 -7.43 13.32 5.80
C ILE A 202 -7.25 13.83 7.23
N ALA A 203 -8.00 13.28 8.19
CA ALA A 203 -7.91 13.66 9.58
C ALA A 203 -6.53 13.36 10.20
N GLU A 204 -5.86 12.28 9.79
CA GLU A 204 -4.50 11.95 10.23
C GLU A 204 -3.46 12.97 9.77
N THR A 205 -3.70 13.70 8.68
CA THR A 205 -2.78 14.75 8.17
C THR A 205 -2.81 16.04 8.97
N LEU A 206 -3.79 16.22 9.85
CA LEU A 206 -3.90 17.41 10.70
C LEU A 206 -2.78 17.43 11.75
N SER A 207 -2.24 18.62 12.01
CA SER A 207 -1.38 18.86 13.18
C SER A 207 -2.10 18.47 14.47
N ARG A 208 -1.32 18.13 15.53
CA ARG A 208 -1.91 17.67 16.78
C ARG A 208 -2.78 18.73 17.43
N GLU A 209 -2.38 19.99 17.29
CA GLU A 209 -3.09 21.18 17.71
C GLU A 209 -4.42 21.30 16.96
N ALA A 210 -4.42 21.13 15.63
CA ALA A 210 -5.64 21.17 14.82
C ALA A 210 -6.59 20.00 15.14
N GLN A 211 -6.07 18.80 15.38
CA GLN A 211 -6.85 17.64 15.81
C GLN A 211 -7.57 17.92 17.14
N VAL A 212 -6.84 18.40 18.15
CA VAL A 212 -7.40 18.73 19.47
C VAL A 212 -8.41 19.87 19.38
N TYR A 213 -8.09 20.93 18.64
CA TYR A 213 -9.01 22.04 18.39
C TYR A 213 -10.31 21.53 17.76
N LEU A 214 -10.22 20.72 16.71
CA LEU A 214 -11.38 20.15 16.02
C LEU A 214 -12.27 19.33 16.97
N LEU A 215 -11.69 18.44 17.78
CA LEU A 215 -12.44 17.63 18.76
C LEU A 215 -13.18 18.50 19.78
N SER A 216 -12.58 19.61 20.21
CA SER A 216 -13.22 20.55 21.14
C SER A 216 -14.49 21.20 20.54
N GLN A 217 -14.53 21.39 19.22
CA GLN A 217 -15.66 21.99 18.53
C GLN A 217 -16.84 21.03 18.38
N THR A 218 -16.62 19.72 18.42
CA THR A 218 -17.66 18.72 18.13
C THR A 218 -18.36 18.17 19.36
N GLY A 219 -18.12 18.77 20.53
CA GLY A 219 -18.67 18.31 21.81
C GLY A 219 -18.10 16.99 22.30
N THR A 220 -17.08 16.45 21.62
CA THR A 220 -16.34 15.28 22.05
C THR A 220 -15.59 15.60 23.33
N GLN A 221 -15.68 14.72 24.33
CA GLN A 221 -14.91 14.87 25.55
C GLN A 221 -13.42 14.74 25.24
N LEU A 222 -12.65 15.76 25.62
CA LEU A 222 -11.19 15.75 25.52
C LEU A 222 -10.61 14.88 26.64
N ARG A 223 -9.51 14.21 26.34
CA ARG A 223 -8.65 13.51 27.30
C ARG A 223 -7.77 14.54 28.02
N THR A 224 -7.27 14.21 29.21
CA THR A 224 -6.46 15.15 30.02
C THR A 224 -5.26 15.75 29.27
N TRP A 225 -4.57 14.95 28.44
CA TRP A 225 -3.46 15.47 27.63
C TRP A 225 -3.95 16.29 26.42
N GLU A 226 -5.15 16.02 25.90
CA GLU A 226 -5.79 16.84 24.85
C GLU A 226 -6.18 18.21 25.42
N GLU A 227 -6.68 18.25 26.66
CA GLU A 227 -7.00 19.50 27.37
C GLU A 227 -5.77 20.40 27.52
N THR A 228 -4.62 19.82 27.91
CA THR A 228 -3.35 20.57 28.03
C THR A 228 -2.90 21.19 26.71
N ILE A 229 -3.05 20.46 25.59
CA ILE A 229 -2.75 21.01 24.27
C ILE A 229 -3.73 22.13 23.93
N PHE A 230 -5.03 21.89 24.14
CA PHE A 230 -6.10 22.85 23.83
C PHE A 230 -5.90 24.21 24.50
N GLU A 231 -5.44 24.24 25.75
CA GLU A 231 -5.13 25.48 26.48
C GLU A 231 -4.09 26.37 25.79
N GLN A 232 -3.25 25.79 24.93
CA GLN A 232 -2.17 26.47 24.22
C GLN A 232 -2.48 26.70 22.74
N VAL A 233 -3.60 26.17 22.22
CA VAL A 233 -3.95 26.30 20.80
C VAL A 233 -4.35 27.73 20.49
N ASP A 234 -3.66 28.31 19.50
CA ASP A 234 -4.13 29.48 18.79
C ASP A 234 -5.09 29.04 17.66
N ALA A 235 -6.35 29.47 17.76
CA ALA A 235 -7.38 29.15 16.77
C ALA A 235 -7.02 29.66 15.36
N ASP A 236 -6.35 30.81 15.27
CA ASP A 236 -5.96 31.39 13.99
C ASP A 236 -4.82 30.59 13.35
N ALA A 237 -3.93 30.01 14.17
CA ALA A 237 -2.82 29.18 13.72
C ALA A 237 -3.30 27.85 13.09
N VAL A 238 -4.37 27.24 13.62
CA VAL A 238 -4.90 25.96 13.13
C VAL A 238 -5.96 26.10 12.02
N ALA A 239 -6.46 27.31 11.77
CA ALA A 239 -7.52 27.56 10.79
C ALA A 239 -7.10 27.17 9.36
N ALA A 240 -5.83 27.36 8.99
CA ALA A 240 -5.30 27.02 7.68
C ALA A 240 -5.28 25.50 7.43
N ASP A 241 -4.90 24.71 8.45
CA ASP A 241 -4.91 23.25 8.41
C ASP A 241 -6.34 22.73 8.22
N LEU A 242 -7.28 23.19 9.06
CA LEU A 242 -8.68 22.77 9.00
C LEU A 242 -9.36 23.16 7.69
N LYS A 243 -9.04 24.35 7.15
CA LYS A 243 -9.52 24.77 5.84
C LYS A 243 -8.98 23.87 4.72
N THR A 244 -7.73 23.43 4.82
CA THR A 244 -7.13 22.53 3.82
C THR A 244 -7.73 21.13 3.91
N ALA A 245 -7.87 20.57 5.12
CA ALA A 245 -8.55 19.29 5.34
C ALA A 245 -10.00 19.33 4.87
N SER A 246 -10.75 20.39 5.18
CA SER A 246 -12.14 20.55 4.73
C SER A 246 -12.27 20.58 3.21
N ARG A 247 -11.35 21.27 2.50
CA ARG A 247 -11.31 21.24 1.04
C ARG A 247 -11.09 19.82 0.50
N LYS A 248 -10.18 19.05 1.10
CA LYS A 248 -9.95 17.65 0.72
C LYS A 248 -11.19 16.78 0.97
N VAL A 249 -11.88 16.96 2.09
CA VAL A 249 -13.14 16.23 2.36
C VAL A 249 -14.22 16.57 1.34
N LEU A 250 -14.36 17.83 0.95
CA LEU A 250 -15.32 18.24 -0.08
C LEU A 250 -14.96 17.70 -1.47
N ALA A 251 -13.67 17.60 -1.80
CA ALA A 251 -13.21 16.95 -3.02
C ALA A 251 -13.49 15.44 -2.99
N ALA A 252 -13.20 14.76 -1.88
CA ALA A 252 -13.56 13.35 -1.70
C ALA A 252 -15.07 13.12 -1.77
N LYS A 253 -15.89 14.00 -1.18
CA LYS A 253 -17.36 13.95 -1.29
C LYS A 253 -17.83 13.95 -2.76
N ALA A 254 -17.17 14.72 -3.63
CA ALA A 254 -17.53 14.77 -5.04
C ALA A 254 -17.30 13.44 -5.77
N TRP A 255 -16.32 12.64 -5.30
CA TRP A 255 -16.05 11.29 -5.77
C TRP A 255 -17.03 10.27 -5.16
N PHE A 256 -17.14 10.24 -3.84
CA PHE A 256 -17.97 9.28 -3.09
C PHE A 256 -19.41 9.78 -2.89
N LYS A 257 -20.11 10.15 -3.96
CA LYS A 257 -21.41 10.84 -3.89
C LYS A 257 -22.46 10.09 -3.04
N GLN A 258 -22.61 8.78 -3.28
CA GLN A 258 -23.62 7.99 -2.59
C GLN A 258 -23.34 7.89 -1.08
N GLU A 259 -22.13 7.47 -0.69
CA GLU A 259 -21.76 7.39 0.73
C GLU A 259 -21.82 8.75 1.43
N ALA A 260 -21.45 9.83 0.72
CA ALA A 260 -21.56 11.18 1.25
C ALA A 260 -23.01 11.61 1.48
N GLU A 261 -23.94 11.28 0.57
CA GLU A 261 -25.37 11.53 0.73
C GLU A 261 -25.94 10.74 1.92
N GLU A 262 -25.56 9.48 2.10
CA GLU A 262 -25.95 8.65 3.23
C GLU A 262 -25.45 9.22 4.58
N LEU A 263 -24.20 9.69 4.62
CA LEU A 263 -23.62 10.34 5.79
C LEU A 263 -24.32 11.66 6.12
N GLU A 264 -24.54 12.53 5.13
CA GLU A 264 -25.24 13.81 5.32
C GLU A 264 -26.69 13.61 5.77
N GLN A 265 -27.37 12.60 5.20
CA GLN A 265 -28.72 12.25 5.64
C GLN A 265 -28.72 11.80 7.10
N THR A 266 -27.73 11.02 7.51
CA THR A 266 -27.57 10.58 8.90
C THR A 266 -27.38 11.78 9.85
N PHE A 267 -26.61 12.79 9.45
CA PHE A 267 -26.49 14.03 10.23
C PHE A 267 -27.80 14.82 10.32
N ARG A 268 -28.55 14.94 9.20
CA ARG A 268 -29.81 15.70 9.16
C ARG A 268 -30.90 15.11 10.06
N VAL A 269 -31.03 13.79 10.10
CA VAL A 269 -32.08 13.11 10.88
C VAL A 269 -31.71 12.85 12.33
N GLN A 270 -30.59 13.42 12.81
CA GLN A 270 -30.02 13.12 14.13
C GLN A 270 -29.88 11.61 14.36
N GLY A 271 -29.39 10.90 13.33
CA GLY A 271 -29.04 9.49 13.44
C GLY A 271 -27.85 9.26 14.37
N ALA A 272 -27.30 8.04 14.33
CA ALA A 272 -26.06 7.71 15.04
C ALA A 272 -24.88 7.65 14.03
N PRO A 273 -24.35 8.80 13.58
CA PRO A 273 -23.27 8.85 12.59
C PRO A 273 -22.00 8.15 13.07
N GLU A 274 -21.80 8.01 14.39
CA GLU A 274 -20.70 7.27 15.01
C GLU A 274 -20.59 5.84 14.44
N ARG A 275 -21.73 5.21 14.13
CA ARG A 275 -21.77 3.84 13.60
C ARG A 275 -21.08 3.69 12.25
N LEU A 276 -21.08 4.75 11.43
CA LEU A 276 -20.41 4.74 10.13
C LEU A 276 -18.89 4.80 10.29
N PHE A 277 -18.40 5.47 11.33
CA PHE A 277 -16.97 5.63 11.59
C PHE A 277 -16.31 4.43 12.26
N ILE A 278 -17.07 3.55 12.95
CA ILE A 278 -16.54 2.28 13.53
C ILE A 278 -15.77 1.45 12.49
N ALA A 279 -16.09 1.60 11.21
CA ALA A 279 -15.38 0.92 10.13
C ALA A 279 -13.88 1.26 10.06
N LEU A 280 -13.45 2.42 10.59
CA LEU A 280 -12.04 2.82 10.69
C LEU A 280 -11.24 1.93 11.66
N ASN A 281 -11.92 1.24 12.59
CA ASN A 281 -11.35 0.28 13.54
C ASN A 281 -10.16 0.84 14.35
N ASP A 282 -10.21 2.12 14.66
CA ASP A 282 -9.26 2.83 15.53
C ASP A 282 -10.00 3.97 16.23
N SER A 283 -10.02 3.95 17.56
CA SER A 283 -10.84 4.88 18.35
C SER A 283 -10.47 6.35 18.17
N ASP A 284 -9.21 6.65 17.84
CA ASP A 284 -8.75 8.01 17.62
C ASP A 284 -9.14 8.49 16.23
N ARG A 285 -8.95 7.64 15.21
CA ARG A 285 -9.41 7.91 13.83
C ARG A 285 -10.92 8.03 13.75
N GLU A 286 -11.67 7.20 14.48
CA GLU A 286 -13.13 7.26 14.60
C GLU A 286 -13.59 8.62 15.10
N ARG A 287 -13.05 9.06 16.24
CA ARG A 287 -13.38 10.36 16.85
C ARG A 287 -13.01 11.52 15.93
N LEU A 288 -11.79 11.50 15.37
CA LEU A 288 -11.28 12.57 14.52
C LEU A 288 -11.98 12.62 13.16
N GLY A 289 -12.21 11.48 12.53
CA GLY A 289 -12.92 11.39 11.26
C GLY A 289 -14.34 11.92 11.38
N LEU A 290 -15.06 11.52 12.42
CA LEU A 290 -16.42 12.04 12.68
C LEU A 290 -16.40 13.56 12.92
N ALA A 291 -15.43 14.04 13.71
CA ALA A 291 -15.30 15.45 14.00
C ALA A 291 -15.01 16.27 12.72
N LEU A 292 -14.10 15.79 11.89
CA LEU A 292 -13.75 16.41 10.62
C LEU A 292 -14.92 16.41 9.64
N ALA A 293 -15.68 15.31 9.57
CA ALA A 293 -16.89 15.23 8.76
C ALA A 293 -17.92 16.28 9.18
N LYS A 294 -18.22 16.40 10.48
CA LYS A 294 -19.15 17.40 11.01
C LYS A 294 -18.67 18.82 10.68
N HIS A 295 -17.38 19.09 10.85
CA HIS A 295 -16.78 20.40 10.55
C HIS A 295 -16.86 20.74 9.05
N ALA A 296 -16.31 19.89 8.19
CA ALA A 296 -16.20 20.13 6.76
C ALA A 296 -17.56 20.19 6.04
N LEU A 297 -18.55 19.43 6.52
CA LEU A 297 -19.90 19.38 5.94
C LEU A 297 -20.89 20.35 6.59
N GLY A 298 -20.45 21.12 7.60
CA GLY A 298 -21.27 22.19 8.20
C GLY A 298 -22.33 21.71 9.20
N TYR A 299 -22.11 20.57 9.87
CA TYR A 299 -22.99 19.99 10.90
C TYR A 299 -22.41 20.11 12.32
N LEU A 300 -21.59 21.14 12.58
CA LEU A 300 -21.21 21.46 13.95
C LEU A 300 -22.46 21.92 14.72
N GLU A 301 -22.68 21.32 15.89
CA GLU A 301 -23.72 21.80 16.78
C GLU A 301 -23.39 23.23 17.21
N ASP A 302 -24.34 24.16 17.03
CA ASP A 302 -24.22 25.55 17.49
C ASP A 302 -24.10 25.58 19.03
N LYS A 303 -22.90 25.35 19.55
CA LYS A 303 -22.55 25.75 20.91
C LYS A 303 -22.47 27.27 20.93
N LYS A 304 -23.62 27.91 21.17
CA LYS A 304 -23.81 29.32 21.54
C LYS A 304 -22.80 30.27 20.88
N SER A 305 -23.20 30.80 19.72
CA SER A 305 -22.90 32.16 19.21
C SER A 305 -21.92 32.95 20.09
N GLY A 306 -20.64 32.98 19.70
CA GLY A 306 -19.64 33.77 20.42
C GLY A 306 -18.48 34.22 19.55
N LEU A 307 -17.90 33.32 18.75
CA LEU A 307 -16.62 33.62 18.09
C LEU A 307 -16.58 33.35 16.57
N LEU A 308 -17.40 32.46 16.02
CA LEU A 308 -17.30 32.06 14.60
C LEU A 308 -18.05 32.95 13.61
N GLY A 309 -18.99 33.79 14.07
CA GLY A 309 -19.77 34.69 13.21
C GLY A 309 -18.96 35.83 12.54
N LYS A 310 -17.66 35.96 12.84
CA LYS A 310 -16.80 37.03 12.30
C LYS A 310 -15.89 36.61 11.14
N PHE A 311 -15.66 35.32 10.92
CA PHE A 311 -14.66 34.86 9.93
C PHE A 311 -15.23 34.40 8.59
N PHE A 312 -16.54 34.17 8.49
CA PHE A 312 -17.18 33.70 7.24
C PHE A 312 -18.30 34.63 6.74
N GLY A 313 -18.28 35.90 7.16
CA GLY A 313 -19.20 36.92 6.67
C GLY A 313 -18.64 37.69 5.48
N ARG A 314 -19.09 37.30 4.27
CA ARG A 314 -18.89 37.87 2.91
C ARG A 314 -17.76 37.31 2.07
#